data_AF-A0A969N4W1-F1
#
_entry.id   AF-A0A969N4W1-F1
#
_cell.length_a   1.000
_cell.length_b   1.000
_cell.length_c   1.000
_cell.angle_alpha   90.00
_cell.angle_beta   90.00
_cell.angle_gamma   90.00
#
_symmetry.space_group_name_H-M   'P 1'
#
loop_
_entity.id
_entity.type
_entity.pdbx_description
1 polymer ?
#
loop_
_entity_poly.entity_id
_entity_poly.type
_entity_poly.pdbx_seq_one_letter_code
_entity_poly.pdbx_strand_id
1 'polypeptide(L)' 'MGLTQEKLAAQLGVSFSTLNRWENEHSQPSPLAREKLEKLRQQIGLE' A
#
# COMPACT_ATOMS: atom_id res chain seq x y z
N MET A 1 -12.28 -12.59 -1.23
CA MET A 1 -12.27 -11.18 -0.78
C MET A 1 -10.81 -10.75 -0.71
N GLY A 2 -10.37 -9.95 -1.67
CA GLY A 2 -8.97 -9.51 -1.76
C GLY A 2 -8.55 -8.66 -0.55
N LEU A 3 -7.25 -8.39 -0.45
CA LEU A 3 -6.68 -7.52 0.58
C LEU A 3 -7.40 -6.16 0.59
N THR A 4 -8.03 -5.80 1.71
CA THR A 4 -8.68 -4.49 1.83
C THR A 4 -7.65 -3.37 1.94
N GLN A 5 -8.01 -2.17 1.50
CA GLN A 5 -7.17 -0.97 1.63
C GLN A 5 -6.73 -0.73 3.08
N GLU A 6 -7.60 -1.00 4.07
CA GLU A 6 -7.24 -0.89 5.49
C GLU A 6 -6.14 -1.88 5.89
N LYS A 7 -6.22 -3.14 5.45
CA LYS A 7 -5.17 -4.13 5.69
C LYS A 7 -3.87 -3.76 4.98
N LEU A 8 -3.96 -3.25 3.75
CA LEU A 8 -2.80 -2.79 3.00
C LEU A 8 -2.13 -1.59 3.68
N ALA A 9 -2.93 -0.61 4.12
CA ALA A 9 -2.46 0.57 4.82
C ALA A 9 -1.77 0.20 6.15
N ALA A 10 -2.37 -0.71 6.92
CA ALA A 10 -1.79 -1.24 8.15
C ALA A 10 -0.44 -1.92 7.90
N GLN A 11 -0.31 -2.76 6.85
CA GLN A 11 0.96 -3.41 6.51
C GLN A 11 2.03 -2.42 6.01
N LEU A 12 1.63 -1.37 5.31
CA LEU A 12 2.54 -0.30 4.85
C LEU A 12 2.94 0.66 5.99
N GLY A 13 2.22 0.63 7.11
CA GLY A 13 2.40 1.54 8.24
C GLY A 13 1.90 2.96 7.93
N VAL A 14 0.86 3.08 7.10
CA VAL A 14 0.22 4.35 6.75
C VAL A 14 -1.27 4.31 7.08
N SER A 15 -1.89 5.47 7.22
CA SER A 15 -3.33 5.56 7.42
C SER A 15 -4.10 5.21 6.14
N PHE A 16 -5.31 4.70 6.28
CA PHE A 16 -6.23 4.46 5.16
C PHE A 16 -6.36 5.67 4.23
N SER A 17 -6.51 6.88 4.79
CA SER A 17 -6.62 8.12 4.01
C SER A 17 -5.36 8.45 3.20
N THR A 18 -4.19 7.98 3.61
CA THR A 18 -2.93 8.16 2.87
C THR A 18 -2.90 7.21 1.67
N LEU A 19 -3.24 5.94 1.89
CA LEU A 19 -3.33 4.95 0.82
C LEU A 19 -4.42 5.34 -0.20
N ASN A 20 -5.60 5.78 0.27
CA ASN A 20 -6.69 6.24 -0.58
C ASN A 20 -6.25 7.44 -1.45
N ARG A 21 -5.43 8.36 -0.93
CA ARG A 21 -4.88 9.46 -1.74
C ARG A 21 -3.90 8.99 -2.81
N TRP A 22 -3.11 7.95 -2.53
CA TRP A 22 -2.23 7.35 -3.54
C TRP A 22 -3.02 6.67 -4.65
N GLU A 23 -4.04 5.91 -4.29
CA GLU A 23 -4.90 5.20 -5.26
C GLU A 23 -5.74 6.14 -6.11
N ASN A 24 -6.15 7.29 -5.57
CA ASN A 24 -6.88 8.32 -6.31
C ASN A 24 -5.95 9.34 -7.00
N GLU A 25 -4.64 9.08 -7.08
CA GLU A 25 -3.65 9.96 -7.75
C GLU A 25 -3.51 11.37 -7.14
N HIS A 26 -4.10 11.62 -5.96
CA HIS A 26 -4.03 12.90 -5.26
C HIS A 26 -2.67 13.12 -4.58
N SER A 27 -1.86 12.06 -4.42
CA SER A 27 -0.51 12.14 -3.85
C SER A 27 0.33 10.94 -4.29
N GLN A 28 1.64 11.12 -4.41
CA GLN A 28 2.54 10.01 -4.73
C GLN A 28 3.16 9.42 -3.46
N PRO A 29 3.30 8.09 -3.35
CA PRO A 29 4.05 7.47 -2.26
C PRO A 29 5.50 7.93 -2.27
N SER A 30 6.07 8.12 -1.07
CA SER A 30 7.50 8.38 -0.92
C SER A 30 8.34 7.19 -1.43
N PRO A 31 9.63 7.39 -1.74
CA PRO A 31 10.51 6.30 -2.18
C PRO A 31 10.48 5.09 -1.23
N LEU A 32 10.46 5.35 0.09
CA LEU A 32 10.33 4.31 1.12
C LEU A 32 8.99 3.56 1.05
N ALA A 33 7.89 4.29 0.82
CA ALA A 33 6.57 3.69 0.68
C ALA A 33 6.44 2.85 -0.59
N ARG A 34 7.09 3.27 -1.69
CA ARG A 34 7.19 2.48 -2.93
C ARG A 34 7.95 1.18 -2.70
N GLU A 35 9.09 1.23 -2.02
CA GLU A 35 9.84 0.02 -1.68
C GLU A 35 8.99 -0.96 -0.84
N LYS A 36 8.24 -0.45 0.14
CA LYS A 36 7.31 -1.28 0.93
C LYS A 36 6.20 -1.89 0.09
N LEU A 37 5.62 -1.14 -0.84
CA LEU A 37 4.60 -1.64 -1.77
C LEU A 37 5.15 -2.77 -2.66
N GLU A 38 6.36 -2.61 -3.16
CA GLU A 38 7.03 -3.65 -3.97
C GLU A 38 7.30 -4.90 -3.15
N LYS A 39 7.81 -4.77 -1.92
CA LYS A 39 7.99 -5.89 -0.99
C LYS A 39 6.68 -6.62 -0.70
N LEU A 40 5.61 -5.88 -0.42
CA LEU A 40 4.28 -6.45 -0.20
C LEU A 40 3.76 -7.19 -1.43
N ARG A 41 3.94 -6.62 -2.63
CA ARG A 41 3.58 -7.27 -3.90
C ARG A 41 4.31 -8.60 -4.06
N GLN A 42 5.61 -8.65 -3.75
CA GLN A 42 6.41 -9.86 -3.81
C GLN A 42 5.94 -10.91 -2.80
N GLN A 43 5.53 -10.51 -1.58
CA GLN A 43 4.99 -11.45 -0.59
C GLN A 43 3.62 -12.01 -0.98
N ILE A 44 2.74 -11.19 -1.56
CA ILE A 44 1.38 -11.61 -1.95
C ILE A 44 1.37 -12.41 -3.26
N GLY A 45 2.31 -12.13 -4.18
CA GLY A 45 2.46 -12.89 -5.43
C GLY A 45 3.12 -14.26 -5.26
N LEU A 46 3.44 -14.65 -4.03
CA LEU A 46 4.07 -15.92 -3.65
C LEU A 46 3.07 -16.89 -2.97
N GLU A 47 1.76 -16.68 -3.17
CA GLU A 47 0.67 -17.59 -2.78
C GLU A 47 0.06 -18.32 -3.99
#